data_AF-A0A2P6JP05-F1
#
_entry.id   AF-A0A2P6JP05-F1
#
_cell.length_a   1.000
_cell.length_b   1.000
_cell.length_c   1.000
_cell.angle_alpha   90.00
_cell.angle_beta   90.00
_cell.angle_gamma   90.00
#
_symmetry.space_group_name_H-M   'P 1'
#
loop_
_entity.id
_entity.type
_entity.pdbx_description
1 polymer ?
#
loop_
_entity_poly.entity_id
_entity_poly.type
_entity_poly.pdbx_seq_one_letter_code
_entity_poly.pdbx_strand_id
1 'polypeptide(L)'
;MRPEPQSLRFWEEEYKRREEQKAKGTYKPKPMEKIDFHDRCDHEHYRHAPWATRSQFWLFLNVFGKFGFLFLFLCVGFLVALTSGFMDRGGFLDNFIDSYHALFIVIGMPCLLIWGLASLIIHKFPRLWAKPGKGPKWELNRRTGMITLFEYRRQQVNEKRAPFHEFDAYINTTPDRQG
;
A
#
# COMPACT_ATOMS: atom_id res chain seq x y z
N MET A 1 17.76 -12.74 11.75
CA MET A 1 17.32 -14.15 11.62
C MET A 1 17.56 -14.57 10.19
N ARG A 2 18.30 -15.65 9.94
CA ARG A 2 18.44 -16.21 8.59
C ARG A 2 17.19 -17.06 8.30
N PRO A 3 16.51 -16.90 7.17
CA PRO A 3 15.33 -17.70 6.85
C PRO A 3 15.70 -19.18 6.78
N GLU A 4 14.87 -20.05 7.36
CA GLU A 4 15.09 -21.49 7.30
C GLU A 4 14.92 -22.01 5.86
N PRO A 5 15.68 -23.03 5.42
CA PRO A 5 15.64 -23.54 4.05
C PRO A 5 14.24 -23.94 3.57
N GLN A 6 13.37 -24.42 4.47
CA GLN A 6 11.99 -24.77 4.14
C GLN A 6 11.13 -23.54 3.78
N SER A 7 11.37 -22.39 4.43
CA SER A 7 10.63 -21.15 4.15
C SER A 7 10.88 -20.62 2.73
N LEU A 8 12.02 -20.98 2.12
CA LEU A 8 12.36 -20.61 0.74
C LEU A 8 11.62 -21.47 -0.31
N ARG A 9 11.17 -22.68 0.06
CA ARG A 9 10.48 -23.61 -0.86
C ARG A 9 8.99 -23.37 -1.02
N PHE A 10 8.39 -22.57 -0.14
CA PHE A 10 6.96 -22.25 -0.18
C PHE A 10 6.51 -21.77 -1.57
N TRP A 11 7.29 -20.90 -2.21
CA TRP A 11 6.98 -20.39 -3.54
C TRP A 11 7.09 -21.46 -4.63
N GLU A 12 8.08 -22.34 -4.57
CA GLU A 12 8.24 -23.46 -5.51
C GLU A 12 7.04 -24.42 -5.44
N GLU A 13 6.57 -24.74 -4.24
CA GLU A 13 5.38 -25.57 -4.03
C GLU A 13 4.12 -24.89 -4.56
N GLU A 14 3.94 -23.59 -4.30
CA GLU A 14 2.82 -22.81 -4.81
C GLU A 14 2.83 -22.74 -6.35
N TYR A 15 4.01 -22.62 -6.98
CA TYR A 15 4.15 -22.67 -8.44
C TYR A 15 3.79 -24.05 -9.01
N LYS A 16 4.30 -25.14 -8.42
CA LYS A 16 3.94 -26.51 -8.82
C LYS A 16 2.45 -26.77 -8.73
N ARG A 17 1.83 -26.41 -7.59
CA ARG A 17 0.37 -26.55 -7.40
C ARG A 17 -0.42 -25.76 -8.44
N ARG A 18 0.06 -24.56 -8.80
CA ARG A 18 -0.55 -23.74 -9.84
C ARG A 18 -0.46 -24.40 -11.21
N GLU A 19 0.69 -24.97 -11.57
CA GLU A 19 0.89 -25.68 -12.83
C GLU A 19 0.01 -26.93 -12.91
N GLU A 20 -0.06 -27.73 -11.85
CA GLU A 20 -0.96 -28.89 -11.77
C GLU A 20 -2.43 -28.50 -11.93
N GLN A 21 -2.88 -27.43 -11.29
CA GLN A 21 -4.24 -26.92 -11.43
C GLN A 21 -4.53 -26.40 -12.84
N LYS A 22 -3.54 -25.80 -13.50
CA LYS A 22 -3.65 -25.38 -14.90
C LYS A 22 -3.74 -26.58 -15.82
N ALA A 23 -2.91 -27.60 -15.61
CA ALA A 23 -2.93 -28.85 -16.40
C ALA A 23 -4.26 -29.60 -16.26
N LYS A 24 -4.85 -29.62 -15.05
CA LYS A 24 -6.17 -30.20 -14.77
C LYS A 24 -7.35 -29.34 -15.23
N GLY A 25 -7.10 -28.11 -15.70
CA GLY A 25 -8.16 -27.15 -16.08
C GLY A 25 -8.98 -26.59 -14.92
N THR A 26 -8.63 -26.90 -13.66
CA THR A 26 -9.36 -26.45 -12.47
C THR A 26 -8.86 -25.11 -11.91
N TYR A 27 -7.93 -24.44 -12.61
CA TYR A 27 -7.30 -23.24 -12.12
C TYR A 27 -8.26 -22.03 -12.11
N LYS A 28 -8.52 -21.48 -10.92
CA LYS A 28 -9.24 -20.22 -10.76
C LYS A 28 -8.23 -19.08 -10.57
N PRO A 29 -8.14 -18.13 -11.52
CA PRO A 29 -7.16 -17.05 -11.43
C PRO A 29 -7.44 -16.16 -10.22
N LYS A 30 -6.37 -15.70 -9.56
CA LYS A 30 -6.49 -14.75 -8.44
C LYS A 30 -7.09 -13.43 -8.96
N PRO A 31 -7.86 -12.67 -8.16
CA PRO A 31 -8.60 -11.49 -8.62
C PRO A 31 -7.78 -10.42 -9.38
N MET A 32 -6.48 -10.34 -9.12
CA MET A 32 -5.55 -9.38 -9.73
C MET A 32 -4.47 -10.02 -10.61
N GLU A 33 -4.50 -11.33 -10.84
CA GLU A 33 -3.42 -12.04 -11.54
C GLU A 33 -3.25 -11.59 -13.00
N LYS A 34 -4.33 -11.11 -13.62
CA LYS A 34 -4.31 -10.63 -15.01
C LYS A 34 -3.85 -9.17 -15.14
N ILE A 35 -3.66 -8.47 -14.02
CA ILE A 35 -3.29 -7.06 -14.00
C ILE A 35 -1.77 -6.97 -13.84
N ASP A 36 -1.09 -6.37 -14.81
CA ASP A 36 0.33 -6.04 -14.67
C ASP A 36 0.46 -4.72 -13.90
N PHE A 37 1.04 -4.78 -12.70
CA PHE A 37 1.30 -3.59 -11.87
C PHE A 37 2.55 -2.83 -12.29
N HIS A 38 3.35 -3.39 -13.20
CA HIS A 38 4.64 -2.87 -13.65
C HIS A 38 5.69 -2.74 -12.54
N ASP A 39 5.35 -3.00 -11.29
CA ASP A 39 6.24 -3.05 -10.15
C ASP A 39 6.95 -4.41 -10.13
N ARG A 40 8.28 -4.42 -9.99
CA ARG A 40 9.07 -5.65 -9.86
C ARG A 40 10.20 -5.44 -8.86
N CYS A 41 10.36 -6.37 -7.94
CA CYS A 41 11.43 -6.38 -6.95
C CYS A 41 12.06 -7.77 -6.94
N ASP A 42 12.91 -8.02 -7.92
CA ASP A 42 13.67 -9.25 -8.07
C ASP A 42 15.15 -8.96 -7.77
N HIS A 43 15.96 -10.01 -7.59
CA HIS A 43 17.39 -9.84 -7.33
C HIS A 43 18.14 -9.11 -8.45
N GLU A 44 17.57 -9.07 -9.66
CA GLU A 44 18.13 -8.45 -10.87
C GLU A 44 17.53 -7.07 -11.16
N HIS A 45 16.23 -6.89 -10.92
CA HIS A 45 15.48 -5.70 -11.31
C HIS A 45 14.71 -5.15 -10.12
N TYR A 46 15.00 -3.90 -9.77
CA TYR A 46 14.17 -3.10 -8.86
C TYR A 46 13.47 -2.03 -9.66
N ARG A 47 12.17 -2.17 -9.81
CA ARG A 47 11.34 -1.32 -10.65
C ARG A 47 10.17 -0.83 -9.83
N HIS A 48 10.07 0.49 -9.69
CA HIS A 48 8.97 1.12 -8.97
C HIS A 48 7.91 1.66 -9.92
N ALA A 49 6.66 1.22 -9.74
CA ALA A 49 5.50 1.73 -10.47
C ALA A 49 4.42 2.31 -9.53
N PRO A 50 4.03 3.59 -9.69
CA PRO A 50 2.94 4.17 -8.92
C PRO A 50 1.60 3.55 -9.34
N TRP A 51 0.67 3.45 -8.40
CA TRP A 51 -0.70 3.07 -8.70
C TRP A 51 -1.43 4.19 -9.47
N ALA A 52 -2.51 3.83 -10.17
CA ALA A 52 -3.33 4.84 -10.85
C ALA A 52 -3.92 5.84 -9.84
N THR A 53 -4.16 7.07 -10.31
CA THR A 53 -4.80 8.13 -9.51
C THR A 53 -6.14 7.70 -8.92
N ARG A 54 -6.92 6.90 -9.67
CA ARG A 54 -8.17 6.30 -9.18
C ARG A 54 -7.94 5.35 -8.00
N SER A 55 -6.90 4.53 -8.04
CA SER A 55 -6.57 3.60 -6.95
C SER A 55 -6.09 4.36 -5.72
N GLN A 56 -5.25 5.37 -5.93
CA GLN A 56 -4.80 6.27 -4.87
C GLN A 56 -5.98 6.99 -4.21
N PHE A 57 -6.96 7.47 -4.99
CA PHE A 57 -8.17 8.12 -4.48
C PHE A 57 -8.93 7.22 -3.48
N TRP A 58 -9.19 5.96 -3.82
CA TRP A 58 -9.91 5.04 -2.92
C TRP A 58 -9.12 4.71 -1.66
N LEU A 59 -7.79 4.54 -1.77
CA LEU A 59 -6.93 4.36 -0.61
C LEU A 59 -6.93 5.58 0.31
N PHE A 60 -6.79 6.79 -0.26
CA PHE A 60 -6.83 8.02 0.50
C PHE A 60 -8.19 8.23 1.17
N LEU A 61 -9.28 7.92 0.47
CA LEU A 61 -10.63 8.00 1.03
C LEU A 61 -10.80 7.05 2.23
N ASN A 62 -10.27 5.83 2.14
CA ASN A 62 -10.30 4.86 3.23
C ASN A 62 -9.46 5.32 4.44
N VAL A 63 -8.25 5.82 4.20
CA VAL A 63 -7.37 6.33 5.26
C VAL A 63 -7.98 7.58 5.90
N PHE A 64 -8.51 8.50 5.10
CA PHE A 64 -9.13 9.73 5.57
C PHE A 64 -10.39 9.45 6.38
N GLY A 65 -11.27 8.55 5.91
CA GLY A 65 -12.46 8.15 6.67
C GLY A 65 -12.10 7.49 8.00
N LYS A 66 -11.12 6.57 8.00
CA LYS A 66 -10.65 5.90 9.22
C LYS A 66 -10.01 6.89 10.20
N PHE A 67 -9.15 7.78 9.71
CA PHE A 67 -8.51 8.81 10.53
C PHE A 67 -9.53 9.82 11.06
N GLY A 68 -10.48 10.27 10.22
CA GLY A 68 -11.55 11.16 10.63
C GLY A 68 -12.43 10.55 11.72
N PHE A 69 -12.77 9.28 11.62
CA PHE A 69 -13.56 8.64 12.66
C PHE A 69 -12.75 8.37 13.95
N LEU A 70 -11.58 7.73 13.83
CA LEU A 70 -10.83 7.29 15.00
C LEU A 70 -10.08 8.43 15.71
N PHE A 71 -9.56 9.41 14.97
CA PHE A 71 -8.79 10.49 15.55
C PHE A 71 -9.64 11.73 15.79
N LEU A 72 -10.31 12.25 14.75
CA LEU A 72 -11.10 13.48 14.89
C LEU A 72 -12.34 13.27 15.75
N PHE A 73 -13.15 12.23 15.50
CA PHE A 73 -14.35 12.02 16.31
C PHE A 73 -14.03 11.37 17.67
N LEU A 74 -13.37 10.22 17.70
CA LEU A 74 -13.19 9.48 18.96
C LEU A 74 -12.21 10.15 19.93
N CYS A 75 -11.10 10.75 19.46
CA CYS A 75 -10.15 11.42 20.36
C CYS A 75 -10.54 12.88 20.58
N VAL A 76 -10.57 13.69 19.52
CA VAL A 76 -10.83 15.14 19.66
C VAL A 76 -12.28 15.41 20.03
N GLY A 77 -13.24 14.75 19.37
CA GLY A 77 -14.66 14.92 19.67
C GLY A 77 -15.02 14.49 21.10
N PHE A 78 -14.42 13.42 21.61
CA PHE A 78 -14.61 13.02 23.01
C PHE A 78 -14.04 14.04 23.99
N LEU A 79 -12.86 14.61 23.72
CA LEU A 79 -12.29 15.67 24.56
C LEU A 79 -13.18 16.92 24.56
N VAL A 80 -13.70 17.33 23.41
CA VAL A 80 -14.64 18.46 23.31
C VAL A 80 -15.92 18.19 24.09
N ALA A 81 -16.48 16.99 23.96
CA ALA A 81 -17.65 16.59 24.73
C ALA A 81 -17.36 16.60 26.25
N LEU A 82 -16.20 16.11 26.70
CA LEU A 82 -15.79 16.19 28.09
C LEU A 82 -15.68 17.64 28.60
N THR A 83 -15.02 18.53 27.84
CA THR A 83 -14.91 19.94 28.22
C THR A 83 -16.27 20.62 28.30
N SER A 84 -17.19 20.30 27.37
CA SER A 84 -18.54 20.86 27.37
C SER A 84 -19.33 20.46 28.62
N GLY A 85 -19.16 19.22 29.10
CA GLY A 85 -19.79 18.75 30.33
C GLY A 85 -19.34 19.51 31.57
N PHE A 86 -18.07 19.94 31.64
CA PHE A 86 -17.53 20.68 32.78
C PHE A 86 -17.76 22.19 32.73
N MET A 87 -17.96 22.78 31.55
CA MET A 87 -18.04 24.24 31.39
C MET A 87 -19.44 24.80 31.57
N ASP A 88 -20.49 24.03 31.24
CA ASP A 88 -21.85 24.56 31.26
C ASP A 88 -22.53 24.40 32.63
N ARG A 89 -23.45 25.34 32.96
CA ARG A 89 -24.17 25.34 34.24
C ARG A 89 -25.27 24.27 34.36
N GLY A 90 -25.44 23.44 33.32
CA GLY A 90 -26.40 22.34 33.27
C GLY A 90 -25.88 21.04 33.89
N GLY A 91 -26.66 19.95 33.75
CA GLY A 91 -26.21 18.61 34.14
C GLY A 91 -25.05 18.14 33.26
N PHE A 92 -23.95 17.68 33.88
CA PHE A 92 -22.76 17.20 33.16
C PHE A 92 -23.11 16.16 32.08
N LEU A 93 -23.95 15.18 32.43
CA LEU A 93 -24.33 14.09 31.53
C LEU A 93 -25.15 14.58 30.34
N ASP A 94 -26.09 15.51 30.56
CA ASP A 94 -26.94 16.03 29.50
C ASP A 94 -26.11 16.80 28.46
N ASN A 95 -25.24 17.70 28.93
CA ASN A 95 -24.36 18.48 28.06
C ASN A 95 -23.34 17.61 27.32
N PHE A 96 -22.81 16.59 27.98
CA PHE A 96 -21.90 15.62 27.36
C PHE A 96 -22.60 14.83 26.25
N ILE A 97 -23.80 14.30 26.53
CA ILE A 97 -24.57 13.50 25.57
C ILE A 97 -24.97 14.35 24.37
N ASP A 98 -25.49 15.56 24.59
CA ASP A 98 -25.89 16.46 23.51
C ASP A 98 -24.70 16.84 22.63
N SER A 99 -23.57 17.21 23.24
CA SER A 99 -22.36 17.58 22.49
C SER A 99 -21.76 16.38 21.74
N TYR A 100 -21.72 15.20 22.37
CA TYR A 100 -21.25 13.97 21.74
C TYR A 100 -22.15 13.57 20.57
N HIS A 101 -23.47 13.66 20.74
CA HIS A 101 -24.45 13.35 19.70
C HIS A 101 -24.37 14.33 18.52
N ALA A 102 -24.24 15.63 18.78
CA ALA A 102 -24.03 16.63 17.74
C ALA A 102 -22.74 16.36 16.95
N LEU A 103 -21.62 16.10 17.64
CA LEU A 103 -20.34 15.76 17.00
C LEU A 103 -20.40 14.44 16.23
N PHE A 104 -21.18 13.47 16.72
CA PHE A 104 -21.39 12.21 16.02
C PHE A 104 -22.12 12.44 14.72
N ILE A 105 -23.18 13.24 14.69
CA ILE A 105 -23.92 13.52 13.45
C ILE A 105 -23.04 14.30 12.45
N VAL A 106 -22.30 15.31 12.92
CA VAL A 106 -21.55 16.21 12.04
C VAL A 106 -20.25 15.60 11.53
N ILE A 107 -19.56 14.81 12.36
CA ILE A 107 -18.22 14.27 12.05
C ILE A 107 -18.23 12.74 12.03
N GLY A 108 -18.72 12.11 13.09
CA GLY A 108 -18.65 10.65 13.27
C GLY A 108 -19.34 9.88 12.15
N MET A 109 -20.61 10.19 11.88
CA MET A 109 -21.47 9.55 10.89
C MET A 109 -20.94 9.71 9.46
N PRO A 110 -20.64 10.92 8.95
CA PRO A 110 -20.08 11.05 7.60
C PRO A 110 -18.71 10.37 7.46
N CYS A 111 -17.83 10.45 8.45
CA CYS A 111 -16.55 9.74 8.40
C CYS A 111 -16.72 8.21 8.40
N LEU A 112 -17.68 7.67 9.17
CA LEU A 112 -18.02 6.25 9.16
C LEU A 112 -18.56 5.80 7.80
N LEU A 113 -19.47 6.58 7.20
CA LEU A 113 -20.02 6.25 5.89
C LEU A 113 -18.93 6.24 4.82
N ILE A 114 -18.05 7.24 4.83
CA ILE A 114 -16.92 7.32 3.90
C ILE A 114 -15.97 6.13 4.07
N TRP A 115 -15.61 5.82 5.32
CA TRP A 115 -14.74 4.68 5.63
C TRP A 115 -15.37 3.34 5.22
N GLY A 116 -16.65 3.13 5.56
CA GLY A 116 -17.41 1.94 5.20
C GLY A 116 -17.51 1.75 3.69
N LEU A 117 -17.83 2.82 2.96
CA LEU A 117 -17.92 2.79 1.50
C LEU A 117 -16.57 2.47 0.85
N ALA A 118 -15.50 3.14 1.29
CA ALA A 118 -14.17 2.90 0.76
C ALA A 118 -13.69 1.47 1.07
N SER A 119 -13.91 0.98 2.29
CA SER A 119 -13.56 -0.38 2.70
C SER A 119 -14.33 -1.43 1.90
N LEU A 120 -15.63 -1.22 1.68
CA LEU A 120 -16.47 -2.12 0.87
C LEU A 120 -15.95 -2.24 -0.56
N ILE A 121 -15.60 -1.12 -1.18
CA ILE A 121 -15.07 -1.10 -2.55
C ILE A 121 -13.69 -1.77 -2.61
N ILE A 122 -12.82 -1.51 -1.63
CA ILE A 122 -11.46 -2.08 -1.60
C ILE A 122 -11.49 -3.61 -1.49
N HIS A 123 -12.29 -4.14 -0.56
CA HIS A 123 -12.29 -5.57 -0.25
C HIS A 123 -13.20 -6.39 -1.16
N LYS A 124 -14.39 -5.87 -1.50
CA LYS A 124 -15.40 -6.63 -2.25
C LYS A 124 -15.28 -6.46 -3.76
N PHE A 125 -14.76 -5.31 -4.22
CA PHE A 125 -14.75 -4.95 -5.64
C PHE A 125 -13.35 -4.53 -6.13
N PRO A 126 -12.34 -5.42 -6.11
CA PRO A 126 -10.98 -5.09 -6.53
C PRO A 126 -10.92 -4.54 -7.96
N ARG A 127 -11.81 -4.99 -8.86
CA ARG A 127 -11.90 -4.50 -10.24
C ARG A 127 -12.26 -3.01 -10.36
N LEU A 128 -12.95 -2.44 -9.38
CA LEU A 128 -13.38 -1.04 -9.41
C LEU A 128 -12.29 -0.07 -8.95
N TRP A 129 -11.29 -0.54 -8.22
CA TRP A 129 -10.30 0.36 -7.63
C TRP A 129 -8.87 0.00 -8.01
N ALA A 130 -8.53 -1.29 -8.14
CA ALA A 130 -7.17 -1.73 -8.46
C ALA A 130 -6.89 -1.54 -9.96
N LYS A 131 -6.16 -0.46 -10.26
CA LYS A 131 -5.72 -0.13 -11.62
C LYS A 131 -4.24 0.25 -11.58
N PRO A 132 -3.40 -0.34 -12.43
CA PRO A 132 -1.99 0.00 -12.49
C PRO A 132 -1.83 1.42 -13.06
N GLY A 133 -0.73 2.08 -12.69
CA GLY A 133 -0.37 3.38 -13.25
C GLY A 133 -0.01 3.30 -14.73
N LYS A 134 0.48 4.41 -15.29
CA LYS A 134 0.89 4.48 -16.71
C LYS A 134 2.13 3.64 -17.02
N GLY A 135 2.90 3.25 -16.02
CA GLY A 135 4.15 2.51 -16.14
C GLY A 135 5.10 2.79 -14.97
N PRO A 136 6.30 2.17 -14.96
CA PRO A 136 7.30 2.37 -13.92
C PRO A 136 7.87 3.79 -13.94
N LYS A 137 8.09 4.43 -12.80
CA LYS A 137 8.77 5.72 -12.73
C LYS A 137 10.28 5.57 -12.92
N TRP A 138 10.83 4.50 -12.36
CA TRP A 138 12.25 4.20 -12.43
C TRP A 138 12.47 2.70 -12.34
N GLU A 139 13.59 2.28 -12.90
CA GLU A 139 14.08 0.91 -12.87
C GLU A 139 15.58 0.90 -12.64
N LEU A 140 16.02 0.07 -11.72
CA LEU A 140 17.41 -0.22 -11.43
C LEU A 140 17.66 -1.66 -11.87
N ASN A 141 18.59 -1.82 -12.81
CA ASN A 141 18.96 -3.12 -13.37
C ASN A 141 20.38 -3.48 -12.95
N ARG A 142 20.51 -4.47 -12.05
CA ARG A 142 21.79 -4.94 -11.53
C ARG A 142 22.61 -5.71 -12.55
N ARG A 143 21.96 -6.35 -13.52
CA ARG A 143 22.65 -7.07 -14.60
C ARG A 143 23.39 -6.12 -15.53
N THR A 144 22.84 -4.93 -15.76
CA THR A 144 23.46 -3.91 -16.63
C THR A 144 24.18 -2.81 -15.88
N GLY A 145 23.96 -2.66 -14.56
CA GLY A 145 24.50 -1.55 -13.78
C GLY A 145 23.90 -0.19 -14.18
N MET A 146 22.67 -0.16 -14.71
CA MET A 146 22.00 1.06 -15.17
C MET A 146 20.73 1.39 -14.36
N ILE A 147 20.57 2.67 -14.02
CA ILE A 147 19.30 3.26 -13.57
C ILE A 147 18.63 3.89 -14.77
N THR A 148 17.38 3.52 -15.00
CA THR A 148 16.50 4.09 -16.04
C THR A 148 15.38 4.87 -15.37
N LEU A 149 15.26 6.16 -15.69
CA LEU A 149 14.13 7.00 -15.31
C LEU A 149 13.18 7.11 -16.50
N PHE A 150 11.90 6.85 -16.27
CA PHE A 150 10.86 6.96 -17.28
C PHE A 150 10.03 8.23 -17.05
N GLU A 151 9.97 9.07 -18.07
CA GLU A 151 9.18 10.29 -18.07
C GLU A 151 8.03 10.14 -19.07
N TYR A 152 6.79 10.16 -18.57
CA TYR A 152 5.59 9.97 -19.37
C TYR A 152 4.97 11.30 -19.75
N ARG A 153 5.11 11.71 -21.02
CA ARG A 153 4.48 12.91 -21.56
C ARG A 153 3.45 12.54 -22.63
N ARG A 154 2.17 12.62 -22.29
CA ARG A 154 1.03 12.21 -23.13
C ARG A 154 1.17 10.74 -23.57
N GLN A 155 1.54 10.50 -24.83
CA GLN A 155 1.75 9.17 -25.43
C GLN A 155 3.23 8.84 -25.62
N GLN A 156 4.15 9.76 -25.33
CA GLN A 156 5.59 9.55 -25.44
C GLN A 156 6.18 9.17 -24.09
N VAL A 157 7.07 8.18 -24.12
CA VAL A 157 7.87 7.74 -22.98
C VAL A 157 9.31 8.15 -23.26
N ASN A 158 9.82 9.10 -22.48
CA ASN A 158 11.23 9.48 -22.54
C ASN A 158 11.98 8.66 -21.48
N GLU A 159 13.06 8.01 -21.89
CA GLU A 159 13.92 7.24 -21.00
C GLU A 159 15.24 7.97 -20.81
N LYS A 160 15.64 8.18 -19.55
CA LYS A 160 16.98 8.67 -19.21
C LYS A 160 17.72 7.58 -18.48
N ARG A 161 18.87 7.18 -19.01
CA ARG A 161 19.69 6.09 -18.46
C ARG A 161 21.00 6.65 -17.92
N ALA A 162 21.35 6.25 -16.72
CA ALA A 162 22.63 6.59 -16.10
C ALA A 162 23.23 5.33 -15.46
N PRO A 163 24.56 5.14 -15.50
CA PRO A 163 25.19 4.07 -14.77
C PRO A 163 25.02 4.30 -13.27
N PHE A 164 24.81 3.22 -12.52
CA PHE A 164 24.95 3.23 -11.08
C PHE A 164 26.01 2.21 -10.69
N HIS A 165 26.93 2.63 -9.85
CA HIS A 165 27.88 1.72 -9.28
C HIS A 165 27.19 1.03 -8.11
N GLU A 166 26.82 -0.23 -8.28
CA GLU A 166 26.51 -1.05 -7.12
C GLU A 166 27.80 -1.23 -6.32
N PHE A 167 27.73 -1.11 -5.00
CA PHE A 167 28.87 -1.40 -4.14
C PHE A 167 29.10 -2.91 -4.19
N ASP A 168 29.83 -3.39 -5.20
CA ASP A 168 30.45 -4.69 -5.09
C ASP A 168 31.26 -4.69 -3.80
N ALA A 169 30.99 -5.67 -2.95
CA ALA A 169 31.80 -5.90 -1.77
C ALA A 169 33.23 -6.13 -2.26
N TYR A 170 34.08 -5.12 -2.15
CA TYR A 170 35.51 -5.32 -2.30
C TYR A 170 35.91 -6.31 -1.20
N ILE A 171 36.17 -7.55 -1.57
CA ILE A 171 36.87 -8.48 -0.70
C ILE A 171 38.29 -7.95 -0.63
N ASN A 172 38.55 -7.09 0.36
CA ASN A 172 39.91 -6.74 0.72
C ASN A 172 40.50 -7.98 1.39
N THR A 173 41.09 -8.86 0.60
CA THR A 173 41.97 -9.90 1.14
C THR A 173 43.25 -9.20 1.58
N THR A 174 43.26 -8.67 2.80
CA THR A 174 44.54 -8.39 3.46
C THR A 174 45.23 -9.73 3.64
N PRO A 175 46.47 -9.91 3.16
CA PRO A 175 47.22 -11.14 3.41
C PRO A 175 47.36 -11.28 4.92
N ASP A 176 46.68 -12.27 5.49
CA ASP A 176 46.98 -12.69 6.86
C ASP A 176 48.35 -13.38 6.85
N ARG A 177 49.08 -13.27 7.96
CA ARG A 177 50.48 -13.65 8.12
C ARG A 177 50.72 -15.17 8.16
N GLN A 178 49.94 -15.96 7.42
CA GLN A 178 50.11 -17.40 7.30
C GLN A 178 49.99 -17.76 5.83
N GLY A 179 51.14 -18.05 5.22
CA GLY A 179 51.26 -18.43 3.81
C GLY A 179 50.61 -19.76 3.46
#